data_AF-A0A1I1VMI3-F1
#
_entry.id   AF-A0A1I1VMI3-F1
#
_cell.length_a   1.000
_cell.length_b   1.000
_cell.length_c   1.000
_cell.angle_alpha   90.00
_cell.angle_beta   90.00
_cell.angle_gamma   90.00
#
_symmetry.space_group_name_H-M   'P 1'
#
loop_
_entity.id
_entity.type
_entity.pdbx_description
1 polymer ?
#
loop_
_entity_poly.entity_id
_entity_poly.type
_entity_poly.pdbx_seq_one_letter_code
_entity_poly.pdbx_strand_id
1 'polypeptide(L)' 'MTNTKQASSTSAAIEWFEVADVLPDDETTVMIVLDGEEVWIGWRSEDLWYDVSARPAGERVTHWAHLPAAPLRSAA' A
#
# COMPACT_ATOMS: atom_id res chain seq x y z
N MET A 1 -41.69 -11.11 -0.95
CA MET A 1 -40.97 -9.83 -1.08
C MET A 1 -39.52 -10.08 -0.67
N THR A 2 -38.61 -10.23 -1.62
CA THR A 2 -37.18 -10.46 -1.37
C THR A 2 -36.50 -9.12 -1.17
N ASN A 3 -36.03 -8.85 0.05
CA ASN A 3 -35.37 -7.61 0.40
C ASN A 3 -33.88 -7.71 0.03
N THR A 4 -33.46 -7.00 -1.01
CA THR A 4 -32.06 -6.88 -1.42
C THR A 4 -31.32 -6.01 -0.39
N LYS A 5 -30.41 -6.61 0.39
CA LYS A 5 -29.50 -5.88 1.27
C LYS A 5 -28.44 -5.20 0.39
N GLN A 6 -28.62 -3.93 0.05
CA GLN A 6 -27.56 -3.13 -0.56
C GLN A 6 -26.41 -3.01 0.44
N ALA A 7 -25.24 -3.56 0.09
CA ALA A 7 -24.00 -3.25 0.78
C ALA A 7 -23.50 -1.91 0.24
N SER A 8 -23.50 -0.87 1.07
CA SER A 8 -22.86 0.41 0.74
C SER A 8 -21.35 0.21 0.69
N SER A 9 -20.75 0.28 -0.48
CA SER A 9 -19.30 0.30 -0.66
C SER A 9 -18.77 1.74 -0.57
N THR A 10 -18.16 2.10 0.56
CA THR A 10 -17.40 3.35 0.66
C THR A 10 -16.05 3.15 -0.03
N SER A 11 -15.80 3.87 -1.11
CA SER A 11 -14.48 3.92 -1.76
C SER A 11 -13.54 4.79 -0.92
N ALA A 12 -12.44 4.25 -0.43
CA ALA A 12 -11.35 5.03 0.16
C ALA A 12 -10.29 5.29 -0.91
N ALA A 13 -9.94 6.56 -1.13
CA ALA A 13 -8.83 6.93 -2.00
C ALA A 13 -7.49 6.60 -1.30
N ILE A 14 -6.51 6.12 -2.06
CA ILE A 14 -5.15 5.88 -1.58
C ILE A 14 -4.40 7.21 -1.62
N GLU A 15 -3.81 7.61 -0.50
CA GLU A 15 -2.90 8.75 -0.40
C GLU A 15 -1.47 8.27 -0.68
N TRP A 16 -0.81 8.93 -1.64
CA TRP A 16 0.56 8.62 -2.05
C TRP A 16 1.52 9.71 -1.60
N PHE A 17 2.69 9.30 -1.15
CA PHE A 17 3.75 10.15 -0.66
C PHE A 17 5.00 10.01 -1.54
N GLU A 18 5.60 11.14 -1.94
CA GLU A 18 6.89 11.14 -2.62
C GLU A 18 8.00 10.73 -1.66
N VAL A 19 8.83 9.76 -2.05
CA VAL A 19 9.98 9.28 -1.25
C VAL A 19 10.99 10.41 -0.96
N ALA A 20 11.03 11.44 -1.82
CA ALA A 20 11.88 12.61 -1.63
C ALA A 20 11.40 13.53 -0.50
N ASP A 21 10.11 13.53 -0.19
CA ASP A 21 9.49 14.40 0.80
C ASP A 21 9.39 13.71 2.17
N VAL A 22 8.94 12.46 2.18
CA VAL A 22 8.75 11.68 3.40
C VAL A 22 8.99 10.20 3.14
N LEU A 23 9.63 9.55 4.11
CA LEU A 23 9.84 8.11 4.12
C LEU A 23 8.86 7.45 5.09
N PRO A 24 8.44 6.20 4.85
CA PRO A 24 7.75 5.44 5.88
C PRO A 24 8.70 5.14 7.03
N ASP A 25 8.15 4.77 8.19
CA ASP A 25 8.94 4.20 9.27
C ASP A 25 9.61 2.89 8.78
N ASP A 26 10.84 2.66 9.21
CA ASP A 26 11.59 1.45 8.88
C ASP A 26 10.81 0.17 9.23
N GLU A 27 10.92 -0.83 8.37
CA GLU A 27 10.22 -2.12 8.41
C GLU A 27 8.69 -2.03 8.28
N THR A 28 8.12 -0.85 8.04
CA THR A 28 6.69 -0.71 7.73
C THR A 28 6.39 -1.25 6.34
N THR A 29 5.47 -2.23 6.28
CA THR A 29 4.96 -2.74 5.01
C THR A 29 4.00 -1.73 4.37
N VAL A 30 4.33 -1.32 3.15
CA VAL A 30 3.63 -0.28 2.39
C VAL A 30 3.40 -0.72 0.95
N MET A 31 2.54 0.00 0.24
CA MET A 31 2.51 -0.01 -1.22
C MET A 31 3.63 0.88 -1.74
N ILE A 32 4.31 0.48 -2.81
CA ILE A 32 5.41 1.21 -3.44
C ILE A 32 5.15 1.36 -4.95
N VAL A 33 5.57 2.48 -5.52
CA VAL A 33 5.60 2.71 -6.97
C VAL A 33 7.04 2.62 -7.45
N LEU A 34 7.31 1.72 -8.39
CA LEU A 34 8.60 1.64 -9.07
C LEU A 34 8.64 2.63 -10.26
N ASP A 35 9.84 2.96 -10.75
CA ASP A 35 10.03 3.87 -11.89
C ASP A 35 9.20 3.48 -13.14
N GLY A 36 8.91 2.20 -13.34
CA GLY A 36 8.00 1.71 -14.39
C GLY A 36 6.49 1.96 -14.16
N GLU A 37 6.13 2.80 -13.19
CA GLU A 37 4.75 3.09 -12.74
C GLU A 37 3.99 1.86 -12.20
N GLU A 38 4.71 0.78 -11.87
CA GLU A 38 4.13 -0.43 -11.32
C GLU A 38 4.00 -0.33 -9.80
N VAL A 39 2.82 -0.72 -9.30
CA VAL A 39 2.53 -0.74 -7.86
C VAL A 39 2.81 -2.12 -7.28
N TRP A 40 3.67 -2.16 -6.27
CA TRP A 40 4.04 -3.37 -5.52
C TRP A 40 3.83 -3.21 -4.02
N ILE A 41 3.99 -4.31 -3.29
CA ILE A 41 4.10 -4.30 -1.83
C ILE A 41 5.58 -4.42 -1.48
N GLY A 42 6.03 -3.63 -0.50
CA GLY A 42 7.40 -3.65 -0.03
C GLY A 42 7.56 -2.98 1.33
N TRP A 43 8.81 -2.85 1.76
CA TRP A 43 9.17 -2.08 2.94
C TRP A 43 10.52 -1.41 2.74
N ARG A 44 10.79 -0.42 3.58
CA ARG A 44 12.07 0.25 3.69
C ARG A 44 12.80 -0.25 4.93
N SER A 45 14.10 -0.50 4.85
CA SER A 45 14.93 -0.82 6.02
C SER A 45 16.28 -0.12 5.84
N GLU A 46 16.66 0.69 6.83
CA GLU A 46 17.86 1.54 6.81
C GLU A 46 17.89 2.45 5.57
N ASP A 47 18.63 2.09 4.52
CA ASP A 47 18.79 2.84 3.25
C ASP A 47 18.37 2.05 2.01
N LEU A 48 17.72 0.90 2.20
CA LEU A 48 17.30 0.02 1.12
C LEU A 48 15.79 -0.21 1.11
N TRP A 49 15.26 -0.41 -0.09
CA TRP A 49 13.89 -0.85 -0.33
C TRP A 49 13.87 -2.32 -0.71
N TYR A 50 12.90 -3.05 -0.19
CA TYR A 50 12.69 -4.47 -0.45
C TYR A 50 11.29 -4.72 -1.00
N ASP A 51 11.18 -5.64 -1.97
CA ASP A 51 9.91 -6.18 -2.44
C ASP A 51 9.32 -7.15 -1.41
N VAL A 52 8.05 -7.50 -1.54
CA VAL A 52 7.36 -8.49 -0.69
C VAL A 52 8.04 -9.88 -0.66
N SER A 53 8.94 -10.16 -1.61
CA SER A 53 9.74 -11.40 -1.66
C SER A 53 11.08 -11.28 -0.91
N ALA A 54 11.28 -10.21 -0.13
CA ALA A 54 12.51 -9.90 0.59
C ALA A 54 13.74 -9.73 -0.30
N ARG A 55 13.54 -9.30 -1.55
CA ARG A 55 14.65 -8.95 -2.45
C ARG A 55 14.74 -7.43 -2.54
N PRO A 56 15.95 -6.86 -2.68
CA PRO A 56 16.09 -5.45 -2.97
C PRO A 56 15.21 -5.06 -4.17
N ALA A 57 14.49 -3.96 -4.05
CA ALA A 57 13.75 -3.39 -5.17
C ALA A 57 14.76 -3.10 -6.30
N GLY A 58 14.66 -3.84 -7.40
CA GLY A 58 15.61 -3.74 -8.52
C GLY A 58 15.53 -2.41 -9.28
N GLU A 59 14.48 -1.63 -9.00
CA GLU A 59 14.21 -0.31 -9.54
C GLU A 59 14.04 0.71 -8.41
N ARG A 60 14.18 2.00 -8.73
CA ARG A 60 13.98 3.07 -7.77
C ARG A 60 12.50 3.14 -7.37
N VAL A 61 12.25 3.26 -6.07
CA VAL A 61 10.93 3.58 -5.53
C VAL A 61 10.72 5.09 -5.59
N THR A 62 9.66 5.54 -6.25
CA THR A 62 9.33 6.97 -6.42
C THR A 62 8.32 7.45 -5.38
N HIS A 63 7.31 6.63 -5.12
CA HIS A 63 6.23 6.93 -4.18
C HIS A 63 5.94 5.72 -3.30
N TRP A 64 5.33 5.99 -2.14
CA TRP A 64 4.80 4.96 -1.27
C TRP A 64 3.44 5.37 -0.71
N ALA A 65 2.66 4.40 -0.26
CA ALA A 65 1.37 4.62 0.39
C ALA A 65 1.12 3.56 1.46
N HIS A 66 0.39 3.90 2.51
CA HIS A 66 -0.08 2.91 3.47
C HIS A 66 -1.00 1.89 2.78
N LEU A 67 -0.93 0.64 3.22
CA LEU A 67 -1.91 -0.36 2.85
C LEU A 67 -3.32 0.10 3.30
N PRO A 68 -4.35 -0.07 2.46
CA PRO A 68 -5.71 0.26 2.86
C PRO A 68 -6.13 -0.61 4.06
N ALA A 69 -6.92 -0.03 4.95
CA ALA A 69 -7.48 -0.76 6.08
C ALA A 69 -8.30 -1.95 5.57
N ALA A 70 -8.15 -3.11 6.22
CA ALA A 70 -8.97 -4.28 5.93
C ALA A 70 -10.46 -3.95 6.11
N PRO A 71 -11.35 -4.47 5.25
CA PRO A 71 -12.78 -4.28 5.44
C PRO A 71 -13.22 -4.88 6.77
N LEU A 72 -14.00 -4.13 7.54
CA LEU A 72 -14.61 -4.65 8.76
C LEU A 72 -15.55 -5.80 8.41
N ARG A 73 -15.30 -7.01 8.94
CA ARG A 73 -16.29 -8.07 8.90
C ARG A 73 -17.46 -7.66 9.79
N SER A 74 -18.67 -7.58 9.24
CA SER A 74 -19.86 -7.52 10.09
C SER A 74 -19.90 -8.78 10.94
N ALA A 75 -19.94 -8.63 12.27
CA ALA A 75 -20.12 -9.76 13.18
C ALA A 75 -21.41 -10.51 12.80
N ALA A 76 -21.33 -11.85 12.78
CA ALA A 76 -22.45 -12.74 12.47
C ALA A 76 -23.48 -12.78 13.62
#